data_AF-A0A6I0FJS1-F1
#
_entry.id   AF-A0A6I0FJS1-F1
#
_cell.length_a   1.000
_cell.length_b   1.000
_cell.length_c   1.000
_cell.angle_alpha   90.00
_cell.angle_beta   90.00
_cell.angle_gamma   90.00
#
_symmetry.space_group_name_H-M   'P 1'
#
loop_
_entity.id
_entity.type
_entity.pdbx_description
1 polymer ?
#
loop_
_entity_poly.entity_id
_entity_poly.type
_entity_poly.pdbx_seq_one_letter_code
_entity_poly.pdbx_strand_id
1 'polypeptide(L)'
;MNKTKFIGFRVTEAEYNKIKRKAEKSKLSISKYVSLSALDKEIIFFDDIKEMNHQLSKIGNNLNQLTVLAHQGKIKEVNLTKVTEAFTGLWDELCKLVKGKR
;
A
#
# COMPACT_ATOMS: atom_id res chain seq x y z
N MET A 1 -8.19 15.49 16.54
CA MET A 1 -8.31 15.34 18.00
C MET A 1 -6.91 15.32 18.60
N ASN A 2 -6.59 16.23 19.51
CA ASN A 2 -5.27 16.30 20.15
C ASN A 2 -5.12 15.18 21.19
N LYS A 3 -3.95 14.53 21.24
CA LYS A 3 -3.64 13.53 22.27
C LYS A 3 -3.19 14.24 23.55
N THR A 4 -4.01 14.24 24.59
CA THR A 4 -3.76 14.97 25.86
C THR A 4 -3.40 14.06 27.03
N LYS A 5 -3.52 12.74 26.89
CA LYS A 5 -3.21 11.75 27.94
C LYS A 5 -1.88 11.06 27.67
N PHE A 6 -1.06 10.92 28.71
CA PHE A 6 0.24 10.24 28.67
C PHE A 6 0.16 8.87 29.34
N ILE A 7 0.79 7.86 28.74
CA ILE A 7 0.93 6.51 29.28
C ILE A 7 2.42 6.18 29.32
N GLY A 8 2.96 6.01 30.52
CA GLY A 8 4.35 5.61 30.74
C GLY A 8 4.43 4.19 31.32
N PHE A 9 5.37 3.40 30.83
CA PHE A 9 5.68 2.07 31.36
C PHE A 9 7.18 1.84 31.28
N ARG A 10 7.71 1.04 32.21
CA ARG A 10 9.12 0.63 32.21
C ARG A 10 9.29 -0.60 31.33
N VAL A 11 10.37 -0.62 30.59
CA VAL A 11 10.79 -1.75 29.75
C VAL A 11 12.25 -2.03 30.00
N THR A 12 12.65 -3.28 29.83
CA THR A 12 14.06 -3.65 29.72
C THR A 12 14.66 -3.11 28.42
N GLU A 13 15.99 -3.04 28.37
CA GLU A 13 16.72 -2.64 27.15
C GLU A 13 16.38 -3.55 25.95
N ALA A 14 16.22 -4.85 26.19
CA ALA A 14 15.87 -5.82 25.16
C ALA A 14 14.46 -5.55 24.58
N GLU A 15 13.49 -5.24 25.45
CA GLU A 15 12.12 -4.91 25.03
C GLU A 15 12.08 -3.58 24.27
N TYR A 16 12.81 -2.55 24.74
CA TYR A 16 12.91 -1.26 24.06
C TYR A 16 13.41 -1.43 22.63
N ASN A 17 14.52 -2.16 22.44
CA ASN A 17 15.10 -2.40 21.11
C ASN A 17 14.14 -3.21 20.21
N LYS A 18 13.41 -4.17 20.79
CA LYS A 18 12.39 -4.93 20.05
C LYS A 18 11.24 -4.05 19.58
N ILE A 19 10.75 -3.14 20.43
CA ILE A 19 9.70 -2.18 20.09
C ILE A 19 10.18 -1.20 19.03
N LYS A 20 11.39 -0.64 19.20
CA LYS A 20 12.00 0.30 18.24
C LYS A 20 12.11 -0.32 16.85
N ARG A 21 12.68 -1.51 16.74
CA ARG A 21 12.81 -2.22 15.46
C ARG A 21 11.45 -2.50 14.80
N LYS A 22 10.43 -2.85 15.59
CA LYS A 22 9.07 -3.07 15.07
C LYS A 22 8.45 -1.77 14.56
N ALA A 23 8.64 -0.66 15.27
CA ALA A 23 8.17 0.66 14.84
C ALA A 23 8.86 1.11 13.55
N GLU A 24 10.18 0.93 13.44
CA GLU A 24 10.97 1.24 12.25
C GLU A 24 10.52 0.43 11.03
N LYS A 25 10.30 -0.89 11.19
CA LYS A 25 9.77 -1.75 10.13
C LYS A 25 8.40 -1.32 9.63
N SER A 26 7.58 -0.72 10.48
CA SER A 26 6.28 -0.18 10.09
C SER A 26 6.32 1.28 9.63
N LYS A 27 7.51 1.91 9.56
CA LYS A 27 7.70 3.35 9.30
C LYS A 27 6.87 4.25 10.23
N LEU A 28 6.73 3.85 11.50
CA LEU A 28 5.99 4.59 12.53
C LEU A 28 6.92 5.07 13.64
N SER A 29 6.54 6.15 14.33
CA SER A 29 7.17 6.48 15.62
C SER A 29 6.83 5.43 16.67
N ILE A 30 7.70 5.24 17.67
CA ILE A 30 7.47 4.29 18.78
C ILE A 30 6.11 4.54 19.44
N SER A 31 5.78 5.79 19.75
CA SER A 31 4.49 6.15 20.36
C SER A 31 3.30 5.74 19.49
N LYS A 32 3.38 5.98 18.17
CA LYS A 32 2.32 5.62 17.24
C LYS A 32 2.20 4.11 17.08
N TYR A 33 3.31 3.40 16.96
CA TYR A 33 3.38 1.94 16.89
C TYR A 33 2.74 1.27 18.12
N VAL A 34 3.16 1.69 19.32
CA VAL A 34 2.62 1.17 20.58
C VAL A 34 1.14 1.52 20.73
N SER A 35 0.73 2.74 20.37
CA SER A 35 -0.68 3.15 20.40
C SER A 35 -1.55 2.26 19.51
N LEU A 36 -1.11 1.93 18.29
CA LEU A 36 -1.88 1.09 17.38
C LEU A 36 -1.89 -0.37 17.83
N SER A 37 -0.73 -0.87 18.26
CA SER A 37 -0.58 -2.25 18.74
C SER A 37 -1.42 -2.53 19.98
N ALA A 38 -1.53 -1.56 20.90
CA ALA A 38 -2.32 -1.69 22.13
C ALA A 38 -3.83 -1.51 21.91
N LEU A 39 -4.26 -1.03 20.74
CA LEU A 39 -5.67 -0.83 20.38
C LEU A 39 -6.16 -1.91 19.39
N ASP A 40 -5.43 -3.02 19.26
CA ASP A 40 -5.68 -4.10 18.29
C ASP A 40 -5.89 -3.60 16.85
N LYS A 41 -5.27 -2.47 16.51
CA LYS A 41 -5.30 -1.96 15.13
C LYS A 41 -4.24 -2.68 14.33
N GLU A 42 -4.66 -3.46 13.33
CA GLU A 42 -3.73 -4.14 12.43
C GLU A 42 -2.79 -3.11 11.78
N ILE A 43 -1.48 -3.33 11.92
CA ILE A 43 -0.46 -2.47 11.34
C ILE A 43 -0.03 -3.11 10.02
N ILE A 44 -0.71 -2.73 8.94
CA ILE A 44 -0.37 -3.17 7.59
C ILE A 44 0.62 -2.18 6.99
N PHE A 45 1.82 -2.65 6.70
CA PHE A 45 2.87 -1.87 6.05
C PHE A 45 3.17 -2.45 4.67
N PHE A 46 3.00 -1.63 3.63
CA PHE A 46 3.33 -2.01 2.26
C PHE A 46 4.57 -1.24 1.82
N ASP A 47 5.73 -1.92 1.77
CA ASP A 47 6.99 -1.27 1.40
C ASP A 47 7.03 -0.88 -0.09
N ASP A 48 6.42 -1.73 -0.93
CA ASP A 48 6.56 -1.68 -2.39
C ASP A 48 5.42 -0.96 -3.12
N ILE A 49 4.51 -0.25 -2.42
CA ILE A 49 3.44 0.52 -3.10
C ILE A 49 4.03 1.54 -4.08
N LYS A 50 5.21 2.09 -3.78
CA LYS A 50 5.86 3.07 -4.65
C LYS A 50 6.31 2.44 -5.97
N GLU A 51 6.89 1.24 -5.92
CA GLU A 51 7.27 0.51 -7.13
C GLU A 51 6.03 0.05 -7.91
N MET A 52 5.00 -0.42 -7.20
CA MET A 52 3.72 -0.75 -7.81
C MET A 52 3.13 0.44 -8.56
N ASN A 53 3.10 1.64 -7.96
CA ASN A 53 2.65 2.87 -8.61
C ASN A 53 3.48 3.22 -9.86
N HIS A 54 4.80 3.02 -9.81
CA HIS A 54 5.67 3.26 -10.95
C HIS A 54 5.38 2.31 -12.11
N GLN A 55 5.18 1.02 -11.84
CA GLN A 55 4.78 0.04 -12.85
C GLN A 55 3.38 0.34 -13.41
N LEU A 56 2.44 0.77 -12.57
CA LEU A 56 1.11 1.23 -12.98
C LEU A 56 1.20 2.42 -13.95
N SER A 57 2.05 3.41 -13.66
CA SER A 57 2.27 4.54 -14.57
C SER A 57 2.85 4.11 -15.91
N LYS A 58 3.76 3.12 -15.94
CA LYS A 58 4.29 2.57 -17.19
C LYS A 58 3.21 1.88 -18.02
N ILE A 59 2.34 1.09 -17.38
CA ILE A 59 1.21 0.44 -18.05
C ILE A 59 0.26 1.49 -18.64
N GLY A 60 -0.08 2.54 -17.88
CA GLY A 60 -0.90 3.66 -18.35
C GLY A 60 -0.27 4.40 -19.55
N ASN A 61 1.04 4.60 -19.55
CA ASN A 61 1.75 5.20 -20.68
C ASN A 61 1.68 4.31 -21.94
N ASN A 62 1.87 3.00 -21.80
CA ASN A 62 1.75 2.07 -22.92
C ASN A 62 0.31 2.06 -23.48
N LEU A 63 -0.70 2.10 -22.60
CA LEU A 63 -2.10 2.22 -22.98
C LEU A 63 -2.36 3.50 -23.79
N ASN A 64 -1.86 4.65 -23.32
CA ASN A 64 -1.98 5.91 -24.03
C ASN A 64 -1.34 5.86 -25.43
N GLN A 65 -0.18 5.24 -25.56
CA GLN A 65 0.48 5.07 -26.86
C GLN A 65 -0.35 4.21 -27.81
N LEU A 66 -0.93 3.11 -27.33
CA LEU A 66 -1.83 2.28 -28.14
C LEU A 66 -3.08 3.06 -28.59
N THR A 67 -3.67 3.86 -27.71
CA THR A 67 -4.81 4.74 -28.07
C THR A 67 -4.43 5.75 -29.14
N VAL A 68 -3.24 6.37 -29.05
CA VAL A 68 -2.75 7.32 -30.07
C VAL A 68 -2.51 6.61 -31.40
N LEU A 69 -1.90 5.44 -31.40
CA LEU A 69 -1.65 4.66 -32.62
C LEU A 69 -2.96 4.20 -33.27
N ALA A 70 -3.98 3.85 -32.47
CA ALA A 70 -5.32 3.51 -32.95
C ALA A 70 -6.02 4.73 -33.55
N HIS A 71 -5.99 5.88 -32.88
CA HIS A 71 -6.51 7.14 -33.43
C HIS A 71 -5.82 7.50 -34.76
N GLN A 72 -4.50 7.30 -34.86
CA GLN A 72 -3.75 7.56 -36.09
C GLN A 72 -4.04 6.57 -37.22
N GLY A 73 -4.90 5.56 -36.99
CA GLY A 73 -5.22 4.52 -37.97
C GLY A 73 -4.07 3.54 -38.23
N LYS A 74 -2.99 3.59 -37.45
CA LYS A 74 -1.82 2.71 -37.59
C LYS A 74 -2.09 1.30 -37.06
N ILE A 75 -3.06 1.17 -36.16
CA ILE A 75 -3.59 -0.10 -35.67
C ILE A 75 -5.11 -0.05 -35.77
N LYS A 76 -5.69 -1.13 -36.28
CA LYS A 76 -7.14 -1.23 -36.52
C LYS A 76 -7.93 -1.63 -35.27
N GLU A 77 -7.33 -2.43 -34.40
CA GLU A 77 -7.97 -2.93 -33.20
C GLU A 77 -6.91 -3.23 -32.14
N VAL A 78 -7.21 -2.88 -30.88
CA VAL A 78 -6.39 -3.21 -29.72
C VAL A 78 -7.28 -3.99 -28.75
N ASN A 79 -7.04 -5.29 -28.64
CA ASN A 79 -7.76 -6.12 -27.68
C ASN A 79 -7.05 -6.05 -26.31
N LEU A 80 -7.68 -5.36 -25.36
CA LEU A 80 -7.19 -5.20 -24.00
C LEU A 80 -8.00 -5.98 -22.97
N THR A 81 -9.00 -6.76 -23.40
CA THR A 81 -9.99 -7.39 -22.51
C THR A 81 -9.32 -8.21 -21.40
N LYS A 82 -8.36 -9.08 -21.76
CA LYS A 82 -7.62 -9.89 -20.77
C LYS A 82 -6.77 -9.06 -19.82
N VAL A 83 -6.22 -7.95 -20.28
CA VAL A 83 -5.41 -7.04 -19.45
C VAL A 83 -6.31 -6.32 -18.45
N THR A 84 -7.47 -5.83 -18.92
CA THR A 84 -8.48 -5.19 -18.07
C THR A 84 -9.01 -6.16 -17.01
N GLU A 85 -9.36 -7.39 -17.38
CA GLU A 85 -9.83 -8.42 -16.44
C GLU A 85 -8.80 -8.74 -15.36
N ALA A 86 -7.54 -8.97 -15.75
CA ALA A 86 -6.46 -9.23 -14.80
C ALA A 86 -6.22 -8.03 -13.87
N PHE A 87 -6.30 -6.81 -14.41
CA PHE A 87 -6.14 -5.58 -13.64
C PHE A 87 -7.26 -5.38 -12.62
N THR A 88 -8.50 -5.57 -13.04
CA THR A 88 -9.67 -5.49 -12.15
C THR A 88 -9.59 -6.54 -11.05
N GLY A 89 -9.20 -7.77 -11.37
CA GLY A 89 -9.01 -8.83 -10.36
C GLY A 89 -7.93 -8.48 -9.33
N LEU A 90 -6.78 -7.95 -9.77
CA LEU A 90 -5.71 -7.46 -8.87
C LEU A 90 -6.19 -6.30 -8.00
N TRP A 91 -6.93 -5.35 -8.58
CA TRP A 91 -7.46 -4.19 -7.86
C TRP A 91 -8.49 -4.59 -6.80
N ASP A 92 -9.36 -5.54 -7.12
CA ASP A 92 -10.35 -6.06 -6.17
C ASP A 92 -9.66 -6.77 -5.00
N GLU A 93 -8.64 -7.57 -5.26
CA GLU A 93 -7.88 -8.25 -4.20
C GLU A 93 -7.12 -7.25 -3.32
N LEU A 94 -6.52 -6.21 -3.91
CA LEU A 94 -5.89 -5.12 -3.18
C LEU A 94 -6.92 -4.37 -2.33
N CYS A 95 -8.10 -4.08 -2.88
CA CYS A 95 -9.20 -3.46 -2.15
C CYS A 95 -9.67 -4.32 -0.98
N LYS A 96 -9.71 -5.66 -1.12
CA LYS A 96 -10.02 -6.56 0.00
C LYS A 96 -8.97 -6.49 1.09
N LEU A 97 -7.68 -6.50 0.74
CA LEU A 97 -6.60 -6.35 1.73
C LEU A 97 -6.67 -5.02 2.49
N VAL A 98 -7.12 -3.95 1.83
CA VAL A 98 -7.26 -2.61 2.45
C VAL A 98 -8.57 -2.46 3.24
N LYS A 99 -9.67 -3.07 2.78
CA LYS A 99 -11.00 -2.95 3.40
C LYS A 99 -11.33 -4.07 4.40
N GLY A 100 -10.59 -5.18 4.37
CA GLY A 100 -10.99 -6.46 4.95
C GLY A 100 -9.83 -7.20 5.61
N LYS A 101 -9.52 -6.77 6.83
CA LYS A 101 -9.47 -7.65 8.00
C LYS A 101 -10.12 -6.88 9.15
N ARG A 102 -11.44 -6.96 9.20
CA ARG A 102 -12.22 -6.65 10.40
C ARG A 102 -12.35 -7.92 11.21
#